data_AF-A0A6A7ZII8-F1
#
_entry.id   AF-A0A6A7ZII8-F1
#
_cell.length_a   1.000
_cell.length_b   1.000
_cell.length_c   1.000
_cell.angle_alpha   90.00
_cell.angle_beta   90.00
_cell.angle_gamma   90.00
#
_symmetry.space_group_name_H-M   'P 1'
#
loop_
_entity.id
_entity.type
_entity.pdbx_description
1 polymer ?
#
loop_
_entity_poly.entity_id
_entity_poly.type
_entity_poly.pdbx_seq_one_letter_code
_entity_poly.pdbx_strand_id
1 'polypeptide(L)'
;MFQKCEWLNEPEQWSVQNDQLRVLTRPASDFWQKTHYGFARDSGHLFGLKVAGDFTAQIHVRGDYRNLYDQAGMMVRIDDQAWLKTGIEVSDGDPDSL
;
A
#
# COMPACT_ATOMS: atom_id res chain seq x y z
N MET A 1 -9.00 -7.79 14.95
CA MET A 1 -8.83 -8.10 13.52
C MET A 1 -7.35 -8.26 13.13
N PHE A 2 -6.52 -7.28 13.47
CA PHE A 2 -5.10 -7.22 13.06
C PHE A 2 -4.17 -8.34 13.58
N GLN A 3 -4.55 -9.08 14.62
CA GLN A 3 -3.73 -10.19 15.14
C GLN A 3 -3.53 -11.34 14.14
N LYS A 4 -4.37 -11.44 13.10
CA LYS A 4 -4.26 -12.46 12.05
C LYS A 4 -3.63 -11.93 10.77
N CYS A 5 -3.28 -10.64 10.73
CA CYS A 5 -2.63 -10.05 9.57
C CYS A 5 -1.13 -10.34 9.62
N GLU A 6 -0.55 -10.52 8.44
CA GLU A 6 0.88 -10.74 8.22
C GLU A 6 1.42 -9.61 7.36
N TRP A 7 2.67 -9.23 7.61
CA TRP A 7 3.38 -8.28 6.75
C TRP A 7 3.99 -8.98 5.54
N LEU A 8 3.78 -8.39 4.38
CA LEU A 8 4.72 -8.44 3.26
C LEU A 8 5.50 -7.13 3.28
N ASN A 9 6.84 -7.24 3.32
CA ASN A 9 7.77 -6.12 3.47
C ASN A 9 7.48 -5.29 4.73
N GLU A 10 7.65 -5.87 5.91
CA GLU A 10 7.46 -5.17 7.19
C GLU A 10 8.33 -3.89 7.28
N PRO A 11 7.75 -2.73 7.64
CA PRO A 11 8.51 -1.50 7.89
C PRO A 11 9.19 -1.54 9.27
N GLU A 12 10.22 -0.72 9.48
CA GLU A 12 10.92 -0.64 10.76
C GLU A 12 10.08 -0.02 11.87
N GLN A 13 9.10 0.82 11.49
CA GLN A 13 8.25 1.54 12.43
C GLN A 13 6.78 1.37 12.07
N TRP A 14 6.09 0.56 12.87
CA TRP A 14 4.65 0.43 12.83
C TRP A 14 4.11 0.11 14.23
N SER A 15 2.80 0.31 14.42
CA SER A 15 2.12 -0.13 15.62
C SER A 15 0.65 -0.39 15.34
N VAL A 16 0.05 -1.25 16.16
CA VAL A 16 -1.39 -1.46 16.22
C VAL A 16 -1.88 -1.06 17.60
N GLN A 17 -2.76 -0.07 17.67
CA GLN A 17 -3.38 0.40 18.91
C GLN A 17 -4.83 0.82 18.62
N ASN A 18 -5.78 0.44 19.48
CA ASN A 18 -7.19 0.83 19.37
C ASN A 18 -7.79 0.57 17.97
N ASP A 19 -7.55 -0.62 17.41
CA ASP A 19 -7.98 -1.00 16.05
C ASP A 19 -7.52 -0.03 14.95
N GLN A 20 -6.38 0.63 15.16
CA GLN A 20 -5.71 1.46 14.16
C GLN A 20 -4.31 0.92 13.91
N LEU A 21 -3.99 0.73 12.62
CA LEU A 21 -2.64 0.50 12.15
C LEU A 21 -1.97 1.86 11.87
N ARG A 22 -0.79 2.08 12.43
CA ARG A 22 0.08 3.22 12.12
C ARG A 22 1.36 2.70 11.48
N VAL A 23 1.78 3.34 10.40
CA VAL A 23 2.91 2.90 9.58
C VAL A 23 3.76 4.11 9.21
N LEU A 24 5.08 3.99 9.34
CA LEU A 24 6.04 4.85 8.67
C LEU A 24 6.68 4.03 7.55
N THR A 25 6.58 4.53 6.31
CA THR A 25 7.11 3.83 5.14
C THR A 25 8.63 3.90 5.08
N ARG A 26 9.23 2.90 4.44
CA ARG A 26 10.64 2.93 4.05
C ARG A 26 10.82 3.78 2.79
N PRO A 27 11.97 4.48 2.65
CA PRO A 27 12.36 5.05 1.38
C PRO A 27 12.42 3.96 0.28
N ALA A 28 12.15 4.35 -0.97
CA ALA A 28 12.25 3.48 -2.14
C ALA A 28 11.43 2.17 -2.07
N SER A 29 10.29 2.21 -1.37
CA SER A 29 9.30 1.13 -1.36
C SER A 29 8.23 1.37 -2.42
N ASP A 30 7.94 0.39 -3.28
CA ASP A 30 6.91 0.51 -4.32
C ASP A 30 6.36 -0.86 -4.76
N PHE A 31 5.18 -0.84 -5.37
CA PHE A 31 4.60 -1.94 -6.14
C PHE A 31 4.37 -1.48 -7.58
N TRP A 32 5.12 -2.05 -8.52
CA TRP A 32 5.02 -1.79 -9.95
C TRP A 32 5.44 -3.00 -10.77
N GLN A 33 4.77 -3.26 -11.89
CA GLN A 33 5.03 -4.43 -12.72
C GLN A 33 5.20 -4.07 -14.21
N LYS A 34 6.42 -3.68 -14.58
CA LYS A 34 6.97 -3.54 -15.95
C LYS A 34 6.32 -2.52 -16.89
N THR A 35 5.01 -2.26 -16.78
CA THR A 35 4.27 -1.40 -17.71
C THR A 35 4.96 -0.04 -17.83
N HIS A 36 5.15 0.43 -19.07
CA HIS A 36 5.81 1.68 -19.44
C HIS A 36 7.31 1.80 -19.05
N TYR A 37 7.64 1.57 -17.79
CA TYR A 37 8.98 1.82 -17.23
C TYR A 37 9.95 0.63 -17.30
N GLY A 38 9.48 -0.57 -17.65
CA GLY A 38 10.31 -1.77 -17.83
C GLY A 38 10.84 -2.42 -16.55
N PHE A 39 10.79 -1.75 -15.41
CA PHE A 39 11.21 -2.30 -14.11
C PHE A 39 10.06 -2.97 -13.34
N ALA A 40 10.41 -3.85 -12.42
CA ALA A 40 9.50 -4.39 -11.41
C ALA A 40 9.93 -3.94 -10.00
N ARG A 41 8.93 -3.69 -9.15
CA ARG A 41 9.07 -3.36 -7.72
C ARG A 41 8.00 -4.12 -6.96
N ASP A 42 8.43 -4.83 -5.93
CA ASP A 42 7.57 -5.59 -5.02
C ASP A 42 8.00 -5.35 -3.56
N SER A 43 8.43 -4.11 -3.27
CA SER A 43 9.05 -3.71 -2.01
C SER A 43 8.13 -2.86 -1.11
N GLY A 44 6.95 -2.49 -1.62
CA GLY A 44 5.93 -1.75 -0.88
C GLY A 44 5.38 -2.53 0.32
N HIS A 45 4.78 -1.81 1.26
CA HIS A 45 4.30 -2.38 2.53
C HIS A 45 2.87 -2.89 2.41
N LEU A 46 2.63 -4.15 2.77
CA LEU A 46 1.29 -4.74 2.83
C LEU A 46 1.08 -5.46 4.16
N PHE A 47 0.12 -4.99 4.95
CA PHE A 47 -0.36 -5.69 6.14
C PHE A 47 -1.69 -6.36 5.84
N GLY A 48 -1.64 -7.64 5.47
CA GLY A 48 -2.76 -8.35 4.86
C GLY A 48 -3.24 -9.55 5.66
N LEU A 49 -4.51 -9.88 5.53
CA LEU A 49 -5.09 -11.14 6.00
C LEU A 49 -5.33 -12.06 4.79
N LYS A 50 -4.96 -13.34 4.91
CA LYS A 50 -5.34 -14.34 3.91
C LYS A 50 -6.83 -14.63 4.00
N VAL A 51 -7.54 -14.49 2.88
CA VAL A 51 -8.97 -14.75 2.75
C VAL A 51 -9.21 -15.76 1.63
N ALA A 52 -10.22 -16.62 1.79
CA ALA A 52 -10.64 -17.60 0.81
C ALA A 52 -12.11 -17.35 0.44
N GLY A 53 -12.42 -17.43 -0.86
CA GLY A 53 -13.75 -17.12 -1.38
C GLY A 53 -14.05 -15.63 -1.44
N ASP A 54 -15.34 -15.31 -1.59
CA ASP A 54 -15.81 -13.94 -1.75
C ASP A 54 -15.64 -13.16 -0.44
N PHE A 55 -15.26 -11.89 -0.56
CA PHE A 55 -15.11 -11.00 0.58
C PHE A 55 -15.48 -9.56 0.22
N THR A 56 -15.83 -8.79 1.24
CA THR A 56 -15.94 -7.34 1.18
C THR A 56 -14.96 -6.77 2.19
N ALA A 57 -14.17 -5.78 1.79
CA ALA A 57 -13.22 -5.09 2.65
C ALA A 57 -13.44 -3.59 2.57
N GLN A 58 -13.31 -2.92 3.72
CA GLN A 58 -13.35 -1.48 3.82
C GLN A 58 -12.26 -1.03 4.78
N ILE A 59 -11.55 0.04 4.40
CA ILE A 59 -10.54 0.69 5.23
C ILE A 59 -10.77 2.20 5.22
N HIS A 60 -10.33 2.87 6.28
CA HIS A 60 -10.19 4.31 6.32
C HIS A 60 -8.70 4.62 6.32
N VAL A 61 -8.23 5.35 5.31
CA VAL A 61 -6.82 5.75 5.20
C VAL A 61 -6.68 7.22 5.53
N ARG A 62 -5.72 7.54 6.40
CA ARG A 62 -5.23 8.91 6.63
C ARG A 62 -3.73 8.89 6.46
N GLY A 63 -3.23 9.72 5.56
CA GLY A 63 -1.82 9.88 5.27
C GLY A 63 -1.42 11.34 5.34
N ASP A 64 -0.15 11.57 5.65
CA ASP A 64 0.51 12.87 5.60
C ASP A 64 1.35 12.91 4.33
N TYR A 65 0.67 13.02 3.19
CA TYR A 65 1.27 12.92 1.86
C TYR A 65 2.03 14.21 1.53
N ARG A 66 3.33 14.11 1.26
CA ARG A 66 4.21 15.28 1.12
C ARG A 66 5.11 15.23 -0.09
N ASN A 67 5.48 14.03 -0.53
CA ASN A 67 6.44 13.82 -1.60
C ASN A 67 5.77 13.17 -2.80
N LEU A 68 6.37 13.41 -3.97
CA LEU A 68 5.98 12.75 -5.19
C LEU A 68 6.02 11.22 -5.02
N TYR A 69 4.96 10.56 -5.45
CA TYR A 69 4.69 9.13 -5.35
C TYR A 69 4.46 8.58 -3.94
N ASP A 70 4.21 9.45 -2.95
CA ASP A 70 3.65 9.01 -1.66
C ASP A 70 2.28 8.36 -1.91
N GLN A 71 2.12 7.12 -1.44
CA GLN A 71 0.94 6.29 -1.70
C GLN A 71 0.43 5.62 -0.42
N ALA A 72 -0.88 5.56 -0.24
CA ALA A 72 -1.50 4.71 0.79
C ALA A 72 -2.92 4.29 0.37
N GLY A 73 -3.29 3.07 0.71
CA GLY A 73 -4.51 2.46 0.19
C GLY A 73 -4.72 1.02 0.60
N MET A 74 -5.48 0.32 -0.23
CA MET A 74 -5.77 -1.10 -0.12
C MET A 74 -5.10 -1.87 -1.26
N MET A 75 -4.73 -3.12 -0.98
CA MET A 75 -4.25 -4.05 -1.99
C MET A 75 -5.00 -5.37 -1.89
N VAL A 76 -5.32 -5.95 -3.05
CA VAL A 76 -5.72 -7.35 -3.20
C VAL A 76 -4.58 -8.05 -3.93
N ARG A 77 -4.07 -9.13 -3.37
CA ARG A 77 -2.87 -9.81 -3.87
C ARG A 77 -3.06 -11.32 -3.91
N ILE A 78 -2.68 -11.91 -5.04
CA ILE A 78 -2.53 -13.36 -5.21
C ILE A 78 -1.05 -13.72 -5.04
N ASP A 79 -0.18 -13.05 -5.79
CA ASP A 79 1.28 -13.23 -5.78
C ASP A 79 2.00 -11.95 -6.23
N ASP A 80 3.30 -12.03 -6.54
CA ASP A 80 4.15 -10.91 -6.97
C ASP A 80 3.87 -10.42 -8.41
N GLN A 81 3.14 -11.20 -9.20
CA GLN A 81 2.77 -10.86 -10.59
C GLN A 81 1.30 -10.49 -10.75
N ALA A 82 0.43 -10.95 -9.84
CA ALA A 82 -1.01 -10.75 -9.88
C ALA A 82 -1.52 -10.07 -8.59
N TRP A 83 -1.68 -8.75 -8.68
CA TRP A 83 -2.20 -7.92 -7.60
C TRP A 83 -2.85 -6.65 -8.14
N LEU A 84 -3.66 -6.02 -7.29
CA LEU A 84 -4.27 -4.71 -7.52
C LEU A 84 -3.99 -3.84 -6.30
N LYS A 85 -3.49 -2.62 -6.54
CA LYS A 85 -3.40 -1.55 -5.52
C LYS A 85 -4.39 -0.44 -5.86
N THR A 86 -5.02 0.15 -4.85
CA THR A 86 -5.93 1.29 -5.01
C THR A 86 -5.86 2.18 -3.79
N GLY A 87 -5.94 3.50 -3.97
CA GLY A 87 -5.82 4.46 -2.88
C GLY A 87 -5.50 5.87 -3.36
N ILE A 88 -4.89 6.64 -2.48
CA ILE A 88 -4.38 7.98 -2.78
C ILE A 88 -2.92 7.84 -3.21
N GLU A 89 -2.54 8.61 -4.23
CA GLU A 89 -1.16 8.80 -4.68
C GLU A 89 -0.93 10.29 -4.92
N VAL A 90 0.18 10.82 -4.41
CA VAL A 90 0.71 12.10 -4.90
C VAL A 90 1.38 11.81 -6.23
N SER A 91 0.77 12.24 -7.32
CA SER A 91 1.34 12.12 -8.66
C SER A 91 1.76 13.49 -9.18
N ASP A 92 2.49 13.49 -10.30
CA ASP A 92 2.83 14.73 -10.99
C ASP A 92 1.54 15.54 -11.18
N GLY A 93 1.53 16.75 -10.61
CA GLY A 93 0.36 17.61 -10.67
C GLY A 93 -0.01 17.93 -12.11
N ASP A 94 -1.30 18.16 -12.37
CA ASP A 94 -1.69 18.90 -13.56
C ASP A 94 -1.03 20.29 -13.46
N PRO A 95 -0.24 20.75 -14.45
CA PRO A 95 0.34 22.10 -14.42
C PRO A 95 -0.71 23.21 -14.22
N ASP A 96 -1.98 22.91 -14.50
CA ASP A 96 -3.10 23.84 -14.50
C ASP A 96 -4.04 23.73 -13.28
N SER A 97 -3.73 22.93 -12.27
CA SER A 97 -4.56 22.83 -11.06
C SER A 97 -4.02 23.65 -9.88
N LEU A 98 -4.10 24.99 -9.99
CA LEU A 98 -4.18 25.96 -8.89
C LEU A 98 -5.13 27.10 -9.26
#